data_AF-A0A6I9NBH8-F1
#
_entry.id   AF-A0A6I9NBH8-F1
#
_cell.length_a   1.000
_cell.length_b   1.000
_cell.length_c   1.000
_cell.angle_alpha   90.00
_cell.angle_beta   90.00
_cell.angle_gamma   90.00
#
_symmetry.space_group_name_H-M   'P 1'
#
loop_
_entity.id
_entity.type
_entity.pdbx_description
1 polymer ?
#
loop_
_entity_poly.entity_id
_entity_poly.type
_entity_poly.pdbx_seq_one_letter_code
_entity_poly.pdbx_strand_id
1 'polypeptide(L)'
;MHQLFSRVLGQRDLSRAGDLFSLQDSEIEACLSQALDQIKAISCSQDYLTNDNDQAVVEICITRITTAIRETGSIERHSEALVGLWESCLEHNLTPQGENTEDTPHAKIASDITSCILQ
;
A
#
# COMPACT_ATOMS: atom_id res chain seq x y z
N MET A 1 -4.16 4.79 -14.01
CA MET A 1 -4.66 4.54 -12.65
C MET A 1 -6.16 4.77 -12.60
N HIS A 2 -6.90 3.94 -11.85
CA HIS A 2 -8.33 4.15 -11.60
C HIS A 2 -8.58 5.52 -10.93
N GLN A 3 -9.74 6.14 -11.18
CA GLN A 3 -10.01 7.50 -10.71
C GLN A 3 -10.00 7.62 -9.18
N LEU A 4 -10.55 6.63 -8.47
CA LEU A 4 -10.54 6.64 -7.00
C LEU A 4 -9.12 6.51 -6.44
N PHE A 5 -8.27 5.62 -6.97
CA PHE A 5 -6.85 5.56 -6.56
C PHE A 5 -6.14 6.88 -6.85
N SER A 6 -6.43 7.52 -8.00
CA SER A 6 -5.82 8.81 -8.34
C SER A 6 -6.21 9.92 -7.36
N ARG A 7 -7.40 9.86 -6.74
CA ARG A 7 -7.80 10.78 -5.67
C ARG A 7 -7.18 10.40 -4.34
N VAL A 8 -7.33 9.15 -3.91
CA VAL A 8 -6.90 8.71 -2.59
C VAL A 8 -5.37 8.75 -2.48
N LEU A 9 -4.64 8.12 -3.41
CA LEU A 9 -3.18 8.15 -3.42
C LEU A 9 -2.66 9.47 -3.98
N GLY A 10 -3.13 9.90 -5.16
CA GLY A 10 -2.57 11.07 -5.84
C GLY A 10 -2.85 12.41 -5.16
N GLN A 11 -4.00 12.56 -4.48
CA GLN A 11 -4.40 13.80 -3.80
C GLN A 11 -4.44 13.66 -2.28
N ARG A 12 -4.05 12.49 -1.74
CA ARG A 12 -4.10 12.18 -0.31
C ARG A 12 -5.50 12.32 0.30
N ASP A 13 -6.53 12.09 -0.52
CA ASP A 13 -7.92 12.29 -0.13
C ASP A 13 -8.45 11.08 0.67
N LEU A 14 -8.13 11.06 1.97
CA LEU A 14 -8.54 10.02 2.91
C LEU A 14 -10.07 9.89 3.00
N SER A 15 -10.83 10.97 2.77
CA SER A 15 -12.30 10.97 2.85
C SER A 15 -12.96 10.05 1.82
N ARG A 16 -12.24 9.71 0.75
CA ARG A 16 -12.69 8.83 -0.35
C ARG A 16 -12.11 7.43 -0.27
N ALA A 17 -11.23 7.14 0.70
CA ALA A 17 -10.52 5.87 0.78
C ALA A 17 -11.47 4.67 0.98
N GLY A 18 -12.55 4.85 1.74
CA GLY A 18 -13.58 3.81 1.95
C GLY A 18 -14.29 3.37 0.66
N ASP A 19 -14.42 4.26 -0.33
CA ASP A 19 -15.08 3.93 -1.60
C ASP A 19 -14.30 2.91 -2.42
N LEU A 20 -12.99 2.76 -2.18
CA LEU A 20 -12.15 1.77 -2.87
C LEU A 20 -12.66 0.33 -2.69
N PHE A 21 -13.33 0.04 -1.57
CA PHE A 21 -13.90 -1.28 -1.28
C PHE A 21 -15.22 -1.57 -2.00
N SER A 22 -15.80 -0.57 -2.68
CA SER A 22 -16.96 -0.77 -3.55
C SER A 22 -16.58 -1.18 -4.99
N LEU A 23 -15.30 -1.05 -5.35
CA LEU A 23 -14.79 -1.40 -6.68
C LEU A 23 -14.61 -2.90 -6.82
N GLN A 24 -14.93 -3.42 -8.00
CA GLN A 24 -14.63 -4.82 -8.34
C GLN A 24 -13.12 -5.01 -8.51
N ASP A 25 -12.57 -6.16 -8.10
CA ASP A 25 -11.13 -6.41 -8.19
C ASP A 25 -10.62 -6.37 -9.64
N SER A 26 -11.41 -6.92 -10.57
CA SER A 26 -11.12 -6.92 -12.01
C SER A 26 -11.13 -5.52 -12.64
N GLU A 27 -11.88 -4.57 -12.06
CA GLU A 27 -11.92 -3.17 -12.52
C GLU A 27 -10.60 -2.44 -12.27
N ILE A 28 -9.91 -2.81 -11.18
CA ILE A 28 -8.69 -2.12 -10.73
C ILE A 28 -7.41 -2.89 -11.02
N GLU A 29 -7.47 -4.20 -11.32
CA GLU A 29 -6.33 -5.09 -11.58
C GLU A 29 -5.26 -4.44 -12.47
N ALA A 30 -5.69 -3.89 -13.62
CA ALA A 30 -4.77 -3.34 -14.61
C ALA A 30 -3.92 -2.15 -14.11
N CYS A 31 -4.31 -1.51 -13.00
CA CYS A 31 -3.59 -0.37 -12.44
C CYS A 31 -2.92 -0.61 -11.09
N LEU A 32 -2.96 -1.84 -10.54
CA LEU A 32 -2.44 -2.12 -9.20
C LEU A 32 -0.94 -1.89 -9.07
N SER A 33 -0.13 -2.24 -10.08
CA SER A 33 1.32 -1.92 -10.08
C SER A 33 1.57 -0.42 -9.97
N GLN A 34 0.83 0.39 -10.74
CA GLN A 34 0.96 1.85 -10.70
C GLN A 34 0.56 2.41 -9.33
N ALA A 35 -0.42 1.79 -8.65
CA ALA A 35 -0.83 2.19 -7.31
C ALA A 35 0.22 1.83 -6.25
N LEU A 36 0.87 0.66 -6.37
CA LEU A 36 2.01 0.27 -5.54
C LEU A 36 3.19 1.24 -5.69
N ASP A 37 3.49 1.69 -6.91
CA ASP A 37 4.54 2.69 -7.17
C ASP A 37 4.23 4.04 -6.48
N GLN A 38 2.95 4.43 -6.45
CA GLN A 38 2.55 5.63 -5.73
C GLN A 38 2.66 5.44 -4.21
N ILE A 39 2.28 4.29 -3.67
CA ILE A 39 2.50 3.98 -2.26
C ILE A 39 3.99 4.08 -1.92
N LYS A 40 4.88 3.53 -2.75
CA LYS A 40 6.33 3.65 -2.58
C LYS A 40 6.78 5.11 -2.52
N ALA A 41 6.31 5.94 -3.45
CA ALA A 41 6.64 7.36 -3.47
C ALA A 41 6.17 8.10 -2.20
N ILE A 42 5.01 7.70 -1.65
CA ILE A 42 4.46 8.26 -0.40
C ILE A 42 5.28 7.81 0.79
N SER A 43 5.51 6.51 0.94
CA SER A 43 6.17 5.93 2.10
C SER A 43 7.65 6.28 2.21
N CYS A 44 8.29 6.66 1.09
CA CYS A 44 9.65 7.18 1.07
C CYS A 44 9.75 8.70 1.32
N SER A 45 8.63 9.41 1.55
CA SER A 45 8.68 10.84 1.87
C SER A 45 9.35 11.09 3.22
N GLN A 46 10.05 12.22 3.35
CA GLN A 46 10.79 12.55 4.57
C GLN A 46 9.87 12.71 5.80
N ASP A 47 8.64 13.18 5.58
CA ASP A 47 7.64 13.43 6.61
C ASP A 47 6.73 12.23 6.89
N TYR A 48 6.88 11.11 6.16
CA TYR A 48 5.95 9.98 6.21
C TYR A 48 5.71 9.45 7.63
N LEU A 49 6.78 9.31 8.44
CA LEU A 49 6.69 8.84 9.82
C LEU A 49 5.87 9.73 10.76
N THR A 50 5.64 10.99 10.38
CA THR A 50 4.90 11.98 11.17
C THR A 50 3.61 12.46 10.49
N ASN A 51 3.32 11.94 9.29
CA ASN A 51 2.17 12.33 8.49
C ASN A 51 1.08 11.25 8.57
N ASP A 52 0.22 11.36 9.57
CA ASP A 52 -0.84 10.38 9.87
C ASP A 52 -1.80 10.19 8.68
N ASN A 53 -2.06 11.26 7.91
CA ASN A 53 -2.96 11.17 6.75
C ASN A 53 -2.35 10.30 5.65
N ASP A 54 -1.07 10.50 5.34
CA ASP A 54 -0.38 9.70 4.33
C ASP A 54 -0.24 8.24 4.78
N GLN A 55 0.02 7.99 6.07
CA GLN A 55 0.03 6.63 6.63
C GLN A 55 -1.33 5.92 6.48
N ALA A 56 -2.42 6.59 6.86
CA ALA A 56 -3.77 6.02 6.73
C ALA A 56 -4.18 5.78 5.27
N VAL A 57 -3.84 6.70 4.37
CA VAL A 57 -4.05 6.54 2.92
C VAL A 57 -3.30 5.32 2.40
N VAL A 58 -2.03 5.16 2.78
CA VAL A 58 -1.19 4.02 2.37
C VAL A 58 -1.74 2.71 2.92
N GLU A 59 -2.07 2.64 4.20
CA GLU A 59 -2.59 1.43 4.86
C GLU A 59 -3.89 0.92 4.22
N ILE A 60 -4.83 1.83 3.95
CA ILE A 60 -6.08 1.47 3.28
C ILE A 60 -5.81 1.01 1.84
N CYS A 61 -4.94 1.71 1.11
CA CYS A 61 -4.66 1.38 -0.28
C CYS A 61 -3.89 0.06 -0.41
N ILE A 62 -2.90 -0.22 0.43
CA ILE A 62 -2.14 -1.48 0.37
C ILE A 62 -3.05 -2.66 0.71
N THR A 63 -3.93 -2.52 1.70
CA THR A 63 -4.95 -3.53 2.03
C THR A 63 -5.83 -3.80 0.81
N ARG A 64 -6.37 -2.74 0.18
CA ARG A 64 -7.25 -2.91 -0.99
C ARG A 64 -6.52 -3.55 -2.17
N ILE A 65 -5.31 -3.11 -2.46
CA ILE A 65 -4.49 -3.59 -3.59
C ILE A 65 -4.16 -5.06 -3.39
N THR A 66 -3.61 -5.44 -2.24
CA THR A 66 -3.21 -6.83 -1.98
C THR A 66 -4.42 -7.77 -2.01
N THR A 67 -5.59 -7.33 -1.55
CA THR A 67 -6.84 -8.09 -1.72
C THR A 67 -7.20 -8.29 -3.18
N ALA A 68 -7.17 -7.23 -4.02
CA ALA A 68 -7.47 -7.38 -5.44
C ALA A 68 -6.48 -8.30 -6.16
N ILE A 69 -5.19 -8.23 -5.84
CA ILE A 69 -4.16 -9.11 -6.40
C ILE A 69 -4.49 -10.58 -6.09
N ARG A 70 -4.85 -10.88 -4.83
CA ARG A 70 -5.24 -12.23 -4.39
C ARG A 70 -6.50 -12.71 -5.10
N GLU A 71 -7.58 -11.92 -5.05
CA GLU A 71 -8.89 -12.32 -5.60
C GLU A 71 -8.86 -12.51 -7.13
N THR A 72 -7.98 -11.79 -7.83
CA THR A 72 -7.79 -11.95 -9.29
C THR A 72 -6.74 -12.99 -9.66
N GLY A 73 -6.01 -13.55 -8.68
CA GLY A 73 -4.90 -14.47 -8.94
C GLY A 73 -3.77 -13.85 -9.78
N SER A 74 -3.55 -12.55 -9.65
CA SER A 74 -2.69 -11.76 -10.56
C SER A 74 -1.31 -11.42 -9.99
N ILE A 75 -0.84 -12.16 -8.97
CA ILE A 75 0.43 -11.87 -8.29
C ILE A 75 1.63 -11.76 -9.24
N GLU A 76 1.78 -12.67 -10.20
CA GLU A 76 2.91 -12.68 -11.14
C GLU A 76 3.01 -11.35 -11.91
N ARG A 77 1.85 -10.81 -12.31
CA ARG A 77 1.74 -9.53 -13.03
C ARG A 77 2.20 -8.33 -12.21
N HIS A 78 2.05 -8.39 -10.90
CA HIS A 78 2.32 -7.29 -9.98
C HIS A 78 3.57 -7.50 -9.11
N SER A 79 4.25 -8.64 -9.29
CA SER A 79 5.39 -9.08 -8.49
C SER A 79 6.53 -8.06 -8.43
N GLU A 80 6.91 -7.46 -9.57
CA GLU A 80 7.97 -6.45 -9.63
C GLU A 80 7.66 -5.23 -8.75
N ALA A 81 6.42 -4.73 -8.81
CA ALA A 81 6.00 -3.58 -8.01
C ALA A 81 5.85 -3.94 -6.51
N LEU A 82 5.37 -5.14 -6.19
CA LEU A 82 5.30 -5.65 -4.82
C LEU A 82 6.68 -5.75 -4.19
N VAL A 83 7.63 -6.39 -4.88
CA VAL A 83 9.03 -6.51 -4.42
C VAL A 83 9.67 -5.13 -4.32
N GLY A 84 9.48 -4.26 -5.31
CA GLY A 84 10.05 -2.92 -5.30
C GLY A 84 9.54 -2.04 -4.16
N LEU A 85 8.29 -2.19 -3.73
CA LEU A 85 7.77 -1.54 -2.53
C LEU A 85 8.31 -2.19 -1.25
N TRP A 86 8.34 -3.53 -1.18
CA TRP A 86 8.90 -4.26 -0.04
C TRP A 86 10.37 -3.90 0.23
N GLU A 87 11.21 -3.88 -0.82
CA GLU A 87 12.62 -3.47 -0.73
C GLU A 87 12.75 -2.04 -0.20
N SER A 88 11.88 -1.12 -0.63
CA SER A 88 11.91 0.25 -0.11
C SER A 88 11.60 0.33 1.38
N CYS A 89 10.73 -0.55 1.90
CA CYS A 89 10.48 -0.61 3.35
C CYS A 89 11.73 -1.05 4.12
N LEU A 90 12.58 -1.92 3.55
CA LEU A 90 13.82 -2.39 4.19
C LEU A 90 14.89 -1.28 4.32
N GLU A 91 14.76 -0.18 3.57
CA GLU A 91 15.61 1.00 3.71
C GLU A 91 15.25 1.84 4.95
N HIS A 92 14.13 1.53 5.62
CA HIS A 92 13.64 2.19 6.83
C HIS A 92 13.75 1.29 8.06
N ASN A 93 13.66 1.90 9.25
CA ASN A 93 13.68 1.13 10.49
C ASN A 93 12.34 0.41 10.69
N LEU A 94 12.35 -0.92 10.60
CA LEU A 94 11.16 -1.76 10.78
C LEU A 94 10.90 -2.13 12.25
N THR A 95 11.86 -1.94 13.15
CA THR A 95 11.68 -2.35 14.56
C THR A 95 10.76 -1.39 15.30
N PRO A 96 9.75 -1.88 16.05
CA PRO A 96 8.95 -1.05 16.95
C PRO A 96 9.85 -0.34 17.97
N GLN A 97 9.56 0.94 18.27
CA GLN A 97 10.33 1.71 19.25
C GLN A 97 9.78 1.55 20.68
N GLY A 98 9.97 0.38 21.27
CA GLY A 98 9.63 0.10 22.68
C GLY A 98 8.73 -1.12 22.88
N GLU A 99 8.59 -1.56 24.13
CA GLU A 99 7.90 -2.82 24.49
C GLU A 99 6.36 -2.80 24.28
N ASN A 100 5.76 -1.65 24.01
CA ASN A 100 4.30 -1.48 23.80
C ASN A 100 3.96 -0.55 22.62
N THR A 101 4.87 -0.38 21.67
CA THR A 101 4.60 0.46 20.48
C THR A 101 4.06 -0.35 19.33
N GLU A 102 3.10 0.24 18.61
CA GLU A 102 2.65 -0.29 17.32
C GLU A 102 3.82 -0.49 16.34
N ASP A 103 3.63 -1.41 15.40
CA ASP A 103 4.54 -1.57 14.27
C ASP A 103 4.75 -0.25 13.55
N THR A 104 5.98 -0.01 13.09
CA THR A 104 6.26 1.16 12.26
C THR A 104 5.40 1.13 11.00
N PRO A 105 5.06 2.29 10.40
CA PRO A 105 4.28 2.33 9.16
C PRO A 105 4.90 1.46 8.05
N HIS A 106 6.23 1.44 7.94
CA HIS A 106 6.95 0.59 6.98
C HIS A 106 6.86 -0.91 7.32
N ALA A 107 6.87 -1.28 8.60
CA ALA A 107 6.69 -2.67 9.01
C ALA A 107 5.28 -3.19 8.68
N LYS A 108 4.24 -2.35 8.85
CA LYS A 108 2.86 -2.66 8.44
C LYS A 108 2.78 -2.94 6.94
N ILE A 109 3.32 -2.04 6.10
CA ILE A 109 3.37 -2.23 4.63
C ILE A 109 4.12 -3.53 4.26
N ALA A 110 5.30 -3.75 4.84
CA ALA A 110 6.10 -4.93 4.56
C ALA A 110 5.38 -6.23 4.94
N SER A 111 4.63 -6.21 6.04
CA SER A 111 3.78 -7.33 6.49
C SER A 111 2.67 -7.63 5.48
N ASP A 112 1.94 -6.60 5.01
CA ASP A 112 0.87 -6.77 4.03
C ASP A 112 1.38 -7.35 2.70
N ILE A 113 2.54 -6.88 2.22
CA ILE A 113 3.16 -7.40 1.01
C ILE A 113 3.63 -8.83 1.20
N THR A 114 4.31 -9.13 2.31
CA THR A 114 4.80 -10.48 2.60
C THR A 114 3.63 -11.46 2.70
N SER A 115 2.54 -11.07 3.35
CA SER A 115 1.30 -11.84 3.42
C SER A 115 0.68 -12.06 2.04
N CYS A 116 0.68 -11.03 1.18
CA CYS A 116 0.21 -11.15 -0.20
C CYS A 116 1.07 -12.09 -1.06
N ILE A 117 2.38 -12.17 -0.80
CA ILE A 117 3.31 -13.01 -1.58
C ILE A 117 3.25 -14.48 -1.16
N LEU A 118 3.01 -14.76 0.12
CA LEU A 118 3.09 -16.11 0.69
C LEU A 118 1.76 -16.88 0.72
N GLN A 119 0.65 -16.25 0.36
CA GLN A 119 -0.71 -16.85 0.32
C GLN A 119 -1.16 -17.13 -1.10
#